data_AF-A0A192T7Y9-F1
#
_entry.id   AF-A0A192T7Y9-F1
#
_cell.length_a   1.000
_cell.length_b   1.000
_cell.length_c   1.000
_cell.angle_alpha   90.00
_cell.angle_beta   90.00
_cell.angle_gamma   90.00
#
_symmetry.space_group_name_H-M   'P 1'
#
loop_
_entity.id
_entity.type
_entity.pdbx_description
1 polymer ?
#
loop_
_entity_poly.entity_id
_entity_poly.type
_entity_poly.pdbx_seq_one_letter_code
_entity_poly.pdbx_strand_id
1 'polypeptide(L)'
;MARAKTFSLGDTYDGILSDLVRNGRFGTETEAVRAGIRMLADHELNIEALGREIQTADSEIEAGLGKEYATGADILKDVMHES
;
A
#
# COMPACT_ATOMS: atom_id res chain seq x y z
N MET A 1 -9.16 18.10 -21.18
CA MET A 1 -7.70 18.33 -21.03
C MET A 1 -7.38 18.34 -19.54
N ALA A 2 -6.30 17.68 -19.11
CA ALA A 2 -5.87 17.75 -17.72
C ALA A 2 -5.41 19.18 -17.38
N ARG A 3 -5.83 19.72 -16.23
CA ARG A 3 -5.45 21.07 -15.78
C ARG A 3 -4.03 21.02 -15.23
N ALA A 4 -3.13 21.85 -15.78
CA ALA A 4 -1.81 22.03 -15.20
C ALA A 4 -1.93 22.64 -13.79
N LYS A 5 -1.20 22.06 -12.84
CA LYS A 5 -1.08 22.55 -11.47
C LYS A 5 0.38 22.89 -11.22
N THR A 6 0.62 24.10 -10.71
CA THR A 6 1.95 24.58 -10.34
C THR A 6 2.07 24.54 -8.82
N PHE A 7 3.21 24.06 -8.33
CA PHE A 7 3.56 23.99 -6.92
C PHE A 7 5.08 24.11 -6.79
N SER A 8 5.55 24.53 -5.62
CA SER A 8 6.98 24.62 -5.29
C SER A 8 7.37 23.42 -4.43
N LEU A 9 8.44 22.72 -4.79
CA LEU A 9 8.93 21.54 -4.07
C LEU A 9 10.15 21.85 -3.20
N GLY A 10 11.01 22.78 -3.65
CA GLY A 10 12.24 23.15 -2.96
C GLY A 10 13.44 22.31 -3.41
N ASP A 11 14.64 22.85 -3.17
CA ASP A 11 15.89 22.40 -3.80
C ASP A 11 16.19 20.90 -3.65
N THR A 12 15.85 20.31 -2.51
CA THR A 12 16.08 18.87 -2.26
C THR A 12 15.28 17.99 -3.22
N TYR A 13 13.99 18.29 -3.39
CA TYR A 13 13.12 17.51 -4.27
C TYR A 13 13.40 17.81 -5.74
N ASP A 14 13.77 19.04 -6.07
CA ASP A 14 14.21 19.41 -7.42
C ASP A 14 15.46 18.63 -7.81
N GLY A 15 16.43 18.49 -6.90
CA GLY A 15 17.63 17.66 -7.10
C GLY A 15 17.29 16.19 -7.35
N ILE A 16 16.38 15.61 -6.56
CA ILE A 16 15.92 14.23 -6.73
C ILE A 16 15.24 14.04 -8.10
N LEU A 17 14.34 14.94 -8.49
CA LEU A 17 13.63 14.87 -9.77
C LEU A 17 14.60 15.01 -10.95
N SER A 18 15.54 15.95 -10.86
CA SER A 18 16.60 16.12 -11.85
C SER A 18 17.45 14.85 -12.00
N ASP A 19 17.86 14.22 -10.90
CA ASP A 19 18.65 12.99 -10.94
C ASP A 19 17.87 11.82 -11.55
N LEU A 20 16.58 11.69 -11.20
CA LEU A 20 15.67 10.68 -11.75
C LEU A 20 15.45 10.81 -13.27
N VAL A 21 15.52 12.02 -13.81
CA VAL A 21 15.47 12.25 -15.25
C VAL A 21 16.84 12.02 -15.88
N ARG A 22 17.91 12.55 -15.28
CA ARG A 22 19.29 12.42 -15.79
C ARG A 22 19.76 10.98 -15.88
N ASN A 23 19.36 10.13 -14.93
CA ASN A 23 19.70 8.71 -14.94
C ASN A 23 18.78 7.87 -15.85
N GLY A 24 17.82 8.50 -16.53
CA GLY A 24 16.93 7.85 -17.49
C GLY A 24 15.78 7.06 -16.87
N ARG A 25 15.56 7.13 -15.56
CA ARG A 25 14.45 6.42 -14.90
C ARG A 25 13.08 6.99 -15.30
N PHE A 26 13.00 8.28 -15.59
CA PHE A 26 11.81 8.93 -16.16
C PHE A 26 12.18 9.87 -17.30
N GLY A 27 11.27 10.08 -18.25
CA GLY A 27 11.50 10.99 -19.37
C GLY A 27 11.32 12.46 -19.00
N THR A 28 10.55 12.75 -17.95
CA THR A 28 10.31 14.12 -17.45
C THR A 28 10.08 14.13 -15.94
N GLU A 29 10.33 15.26 -15.29
CA GLU A 29 10.05 15.45 -13.85
C GLU A 29 8.56 15.29 -13.54
N THR A 30 7.68 15.78 -14.41
CA THR A 30 6.23 15.61 -14.28
C THR A 30 5.83 14.13 -14.29
N GLU A 31 6.52 13.29 -15.06
CA GLU A 31 6.29 11.85 -15.06
C GLU A 31 6.72 11.21 -13.74
N ALA A 32 7.88 11.59 -13.20
CA ALA A 32 8.36 11.15 -11.90
C ALA A 32 7.38 11.55 -10.78
N VAL A 33 6.88 12.80 -10.79
CA VAL A 33 5.85 13.27 -9.84
C VAL A 33 4.57 12.44 -9.95
N ARG A 34 4.09 12.16 -11.16
CA ARG A 34 2.91 11.30 -11.35
C ARG A 34 3.14 9.89 -10.81
N ALA A 35 4.33 9.33 -11.01
CA ALA A 35 4.69 8.02 -10.47
C ALA A 35 4.68 8.02 -8.94
N GLY A 36 5.23 9.07 -8.31
CA GLY A 36 5.18 9.26 -6.86
C GLY A 36 3.76 9.34 -6.31
N ILE A 37 2.88 10.11 -6.97
CA ILE A 37 1.46 10.22 -6.56
C ILE A 37 0.73 8.88 -6.71
N ARG A 38 0.96 8.13 -7.79
CA ARG A 38 0.36 6.79 -7.96
C ARG A 38 0.78 5.85 -6.83
N MET A 39 2.07 5.83 -6.49
CA MET A 39 2.58 5.01 -5.40
C MET A 39 1.96 5.38 -4.04
N LEU A 40 1.76 6.68 -3.78
CA LEU A 40 1.06 7.14 -2.58
C LEU A 40 -0.40 6.65 -2.55
N ALA A 41 -1.12 6.82 -3.66
CA ALA A 41 -2.51 6.36 -3.76
C ALA A 41 -2.63 4.84 -3.57
N ASP A 42 -1.74 4.05 -4.17
CA ASP A 42 -1.71 2.60 -4.01
C ASP A 42 -1.44 2.20 -2.55
N HIS A 43 -0.53 2.92 -1.88
CA HIS A 43 -0.25 2.70 -0.46
C HIS A 43 -1.47 3.00 0.42
N GLU A 44 -2.14 4.13 0.21
CA GLU A 44 -3.35 4.50 0.94
C GLU A 44 -4.46 3.45 0.76
N LEU A 45 -4.70 2.97 -0.47
CA LEU A 45 -5.66 1.91 -0.76
C LEU A 45 -5.35 0.61 -0.01
N ASN A 46 -4.07 0.23 0.06
CA ASN A 46 -3.63 -0.97 0.78
C ASN A 46 -3.83 -0.84 2.30
N ILE A 47 -3.53 0.33 2.86
CA ILE A 47 -3.74 0.60 4.30
C ILE A 47 -5.23 0.57 4.64
N GLU A 48 -6.08 1.18 3.81
CA GLU A 48 -7.52 1.11 4.00
C GLU A 48 -8.07 -0.31 3.89
N ALA A 49 -7.59 -1.10 2.93
CA ALA A 49 -7.99 -2.50 2.77
C ALA A 49 -7.60 -3.34 3.99
N LEU A 50 -6.36 -3.21 4.45
CA LEU A 50 -5.89 -3.88 5.66
C LEU A 50 -6.72 -3.48 6.89
N GLY A 51 -7.04 -2.20 7.04
CA GLY A 51 -7.90 -1.71 8.13
C GLY A 51 -9.29 -2.36 8.11
N ARG A 52 -9.89 -2.52 6.92
CA ARG A 52 -11.19 -3.21 6.77
C ARG A 52 -11.10 -4.70 7.10
N GLU A 53 -10.02 -5.37 6.70
CA GLU A 53 -9.81 -6.79 7.00
C GLU A 53 -9.67 -7.02 8.51
N ILE A 54 -8.90 -6.17 9.21
CA ILE A 54 -8.77 -6.22 10.67
C ILE A 54 -10.13 -6.02 11.35
N GLN A 55 -10.89 -4.99 10.96
CA GLN A 55 -12.23 -4.75 11.53
C GLN A 55 -13.19 -5.91 11.29
N THR A 56 -13.08 -6.56 10.15
CA THR A 56 -13.90 -7.74 9.81
C THR A 56 -13.53 -8.91 10.74
N ALA A 57 -12.23 -9.21 10.89
CA ALA A 57 -11.75 -10.25 11.79
C ALA A 57 -12.12 -9.97 13.26
N ASP A 58 -11.99 -8.73 13.73
CA ASP A 58 -12.39 -8.35 15.09
C ASP A 58 -13.89 -8.59 15.32
N SER A 59 -14.73 -8.24 14.35
CA SER A 59 -16.17 -8.48 14.40
C SER A 59 -16.52 -9.97 14.43
N GLU A 60 -15.79 -10.80 13.67
CA GLU A 60 -15.94 -12.26 13.69
C GLU A 60 -15.55 -12.86 15.05
N ILE A 61 -14.47 -12.37 15.65
CA ILE A 61 -14.03 -12.79 16.99
C ILE A 61 -15.08 -12.40 18.03
N GLU A 62 -15.59 -11.17 18.01
CA GLU A 62 -16.66 -10.72 18.92
C GLU A 62 -17.96 -11.51 18.75
N ALA A 63 -18.28 -11.93 17.53
CA ALA A 63 -19.41 -12.81 17.23
C ALA A 63 -19.18 -14.28 17.65
N GLY A 64 -18.00 -14.62 18.17
CA GLY A 64 -17.63 -15.98 18.58
C GLY A 64 -17.31 -16.92 17.42
N LEU A 65 -17.02 -16.37 16.22
CA LEU A 65 -16.60 -17.13 15.05
C LEU A 65 -15.08 -17.38 15.02
N GLY A 66 -14.32 -16.72 15.90
CA GLY A 66 -12.88 -16.94 16.06
C GLY A 66 -12.56 -18.36 16.52
N LYS A 67 -11.46 -18.92 16.00
CA LYS A 67 -10.99 -20.28 16.31
C LYS A 67 -9.66 -20.20 17.05
N GLU A 68 -9.64 -20.65 18.30
CA GLU A 68 -8.43 -20.65 19.13
C GLU A 68 -7.65 -21.96 18.93
N TYR A 69 -6.32 -21.84 18.84
CA TYR A 69 -5.42 -22.99 18.70
C TYR A 69 -4.36 -22.93 19.78
N ALA A 70 -4.14 -24.06 20.46
CA ALA A 70 -3.14 -24.15 21.52
C ALA A 70 -1.71 -24.13 20.95
N THR A 71 -1.51 -24.70 19.76
CA THR A 71 -0.20 -24.77 19.11
C THR A 71 -0.30 -24.53 17.60
N GLY A 72 0.82 -24.13 16.98
CA GLY A 72 0.90 -24.01 15.52
C GLY A 72 0.70 -25.35 14.78
N ALA A 73 0.95 -26.50 15.44
CA ALA A 73 0.69 -27.82 14.86
C ALA A 73 -0.81 -28.09 14.74
N ASP A 74 -1.62 -27.56 15.66
CA ASP A 74 -3.09 -27.67 15.61
C ASP A 74 -3.65 -26.85 14.44
N ILE A 75 -3.11 -25.65 14.19
CA ILE A 75 -3.44 -24.81 13.03
C ILE A 75 -3.13 -25.57 11.73
N LEU A 76 -1.91 -26.10 11.62
CA LEU A 76 -1.49 -26.82 10.42
C LEU A 76 -2.38 -28.03 10.15
N LYS A 77 -2.72 -28.79 11.20
CA LYS A 77 -3.61 -29.95 11.07
C LYS A 77 -4.99 -29.55 10.56
N ASP A 78 -5.55 -28.47 11.07
CA ASP A 78 -6.86 -27.97 10.65
C ASP A 78 -6.86 -27.54 9.17
N VAL A 79 -5.91 -26.69 8.77
CA VAL A 79 -5.77 -26.20 7.39
C VAL A 79 -5.54 -27.36 6.39
N MET A 80 -4.79 -28.38 6.78
CA MET A 80 -4.50 -29.53 5.92
C MET A 80 -5.66 -30.54 5.80
N HIS A 81 -6.67 -30.46 6.68
CA HIS A 81 -7.85 -31.32 6.65
C HIS A 81 -9.11 -30.61 6.14
N GLU A 82 -9.06 -29.30 5.96
CA GLU A 82 -10.10 -28.52 5.31
C GLU A 82 -9.97 -28.67 3.78
N SER A 83 -10.63 -29.68 3.21
CA SER A 83 -10.76 -29.91 1.76
C SER A 83 -12.19 -30.31 1.41
#